data_AF-B6VME7-F1
#
_entry.id   AF-B6VME7-F1
#
_cell.length_a   1.000
_cell.length_b   1.000
_cell.length_c   1.000
_cell.angle_alpha   90.00
_cell.angle_beta   90.00
_cell.angle_gamma   90.00
#
_symmetry.space_group_name_H-M   'P 1'
#
loop_
_entity.id
_entity.type
_entity.pdbx_description
1 polymer ?
#
loop_
_entity_poly.entity_id
_entity_poly.type
_entity_poly.pdbx_seq_one_letter_code
_entity_poly.pdbx_strand_id
1 'polypeptide(L)' 'MNKLVVALNGTIVGLLEKSAGGAMLFTYHESWLSRPGARAISLSLPLQKDSSDNRDRCYRILN' A
#
# COMPACT_ATOMS: atom_id res chain seq x y z
N MET A 1 12.79 3.93 -12.31
CA MET A 1 11.77 3.35 -11.41
C MET A 1 10.51 4.15 -11.60
N ASN A 2 9.41 3.50 -11.98
CA ASN A 2 8.14 4.18 -12.21
C ASN A 2 7.31 4.09 -10.94
N LYS A 3 6.84 5.24 -10.46
CA LYS A 3 6.03 5.36 -9.24
C LYS A 3 4.68 5.95 -9.60
N LEU A 4 3.62 5.39 -9.05
CA LEU A 4 2.24 5.85 -9.24
C LEU A 4 1.62 6.12 -7.88
N VAL A 5 1.04 7.30 -7.74
CA VAL A 5 0.28 7.66 -6.54
C VAL A 5 -1.10 7.03 -6.67
N VAL A 6 -1.49 6.25 -5.66
CA VAL A 6 -2.81 5.63 -5.58
C VAL A 6 -3.68 6.49 -4.68
N ALA A 7 -4.80 6.98 -5.22
CA ALA A 7 -5.77 7.77 -4.50
C ALA A 7 -7.17 7.16 -4.59
N LEU A 8 -7.93 7.25 -3.51
CA LEU A 8 -9.32 6.84 -3.42
C LEU A 8 -10.16 8.07 -3.07
N ASN A 9 -11.09 8.42 -3.95
CA ASN A 9 -11.96 9.59 -3.80
C ASN A 9 -11.19 10.89 -3.49
N GLY A 10 -10.07 11.11 -4.19
CA GLY A 10 -9.19 12.27 -3.99
C GLY A 10 -8.30 12.22 -2.75
N THR A 11 -8.38 11.17 -1.93
CA THR A 11 -7.45 10.98 -0.80
C THR A 11 -6.32 10.04 -1.20
N ILE A 12 -5.07 10.41 -0.94
CA ILE A 12 -3.91 9.53 -1.16
C ILE A 12 -3.99 8.33 -0.20
N VAL A 13 -3.96 7.13 -0.77
CA VAL A 13 -4.00 5.86 -0.04
C VAL A 13 -2.62 5.23 0.07
N GLY A 14 -1.80 5.37 -0.97
CA GLY A 14 -0.51 4.72 -1.02
C GLY A 14 0.26 4.98 -2.30
N LEU A 15 1.36 4.26 -2.45
CA LEU A 15 2.26 4.34 -3.58
C LEU A 15 2.40 2.96 -4.21
N LEU A 16 2.26 2.90 -5.53
CA LEU A 16 2.55 1.72 -6.32
C LEU A 16 3.87 1.94 -7.07
N GLU A 17 4.84 1.07 -6.84
CA GLU A 17 6.16 1.12 -7.45
C GLU A 17 6.38 -0.09 -8.35
N LYS A 18 6.83 0.16 -9.58
CA LYS A 18 7.26 -0.90 -10.49
C LYS A 18 8.79 -1.00 -10.46
N SER A 19 9.29 -2.13 -9.98
CA SER A 19 10.72 -2.46 -10.01
C SER A 19 11.20 -2.72 -11.44
N ALA A 20 12.52 -2.59 -11.65
CA ALA A 20 13.14 -2.87 -12.95
C ALA A 20 12.88 -4.31 -13.43
N GLY A 21 12.79 -5.28 -12.50
CA GLY A 21 12.43 -6.67 -12.79
C GLY A 21 10.93 -6.93 -13.01
N GLY A 22 10.10 -5.90 -13.14
CA GLY A 22 8.67 -6.03 -13.42
C GLY A 22 7.80 -6.27 -12.18
N ALA A 23 8.38 -6.61 -11.03
CA ALA A 23 7.65 -6.71 -9.77
C ALA A 23 6.95 -5.39 -9.42
N MET A 24 5.71 -5.49 -8.94
CA MET A 24 4.96 -4.36 -8.43
C MET A 24 4.90 -4.42 -6.90
N LEU A 25 5.21 -3.31 -6.27
CA LEU A 25 5.20 -3.16 -4.82
C LEU A 25 4.23 -2.05 -4.46
N PHE A 26 3.33 -2.33 -3.53
CA PHE A 26 2.36 -1.38 -3.03
C PHE A 26 2.63 -1.07 -1.56
N THR A 27 2.66 0.21 -1.22
CA THR A 27 2.91 0.68 0.15
C THR A 27 1.79 1.62 0.56
N TYR A 28 1.12 1.33 1.68
CA TYR A 28 0.11 2.23 2.24
C TYR A 28 0.77 3.50 2.78
N HIS A 29 0.14 4.63 2.52
CA HIS A 29 0.56 5.91 3.07
C HIS A 29 0.13 5.99 4.54
N GLU A 30 1.00 6.54 5.39
CA GLU A 30 0.75 6.59 6.83
C GLU A 30 -0.49 7.42 7.19
N SER A 31 -0.75 8.51 6.46
CA SER A 31 -1.98 9.29 6.66
C SER A 31 -3.26 8.50 6.35
N TRP A 32 -3.19 7.49 5.47
CA TRP A 32 -4.32 6.60 5.22
C TRP A 32 -4.50 5.61 6.38
N LEU A 33 -3.41 4.99 6.84
CA LEU A 33 -3.45 4.04 7.98
C LEU A 33 -3.96 4.69 9.27
N SER A 34 -3.57 5.95 9.51
CA SER A 34 -4.00 6.72 10.68
C SER A 34 -5.42 7.27 10.58
N ARG A 35 -6.09 7.12 9.42
CA ARG A 35 -7.44 7.68 9.22
C ARG A 35 -8.50 6.79 9.88
N PRO A 36 -9.42 7.36 10.69
CA PRO A 36 -10.58 6.63 11.17
C PRO A 36 -11.43 6.12 9.99
N GLY A 37 -11.69 4.81 9.94
CA GLY A 37 -12.43 4.19 8.84
C GLY A 37 -11.61 3.95 7.57
N ALA A 38 -10.27 3.98 7.66
CA ALA A 38 -9.39 3.51 6.60
C ALA A 38 -9.79 2.10 6.15
N ARG A 39 -9.69 1.85 4.84
CA ARG A 39 -10.06 0.57 4.23
C ARG A 39 -8.91 0.01 3.42
N ALA A 40 -8.82 -1.32 3.36
CA ALA A 40 -7.93 -1.98 2.44
C ALA A 40 -8.40 -1.72 1.01
N ILE A 41 -7.48 -1.45 0.09
CA ILE A 41 -7.81 -1.27 -1.33
C ILE A 41 -8.06 -2.60 -2.05
N SER A 42 -7.59 -3.70 -1.45
CA SER A 42 -7.81 -5.07 -1.92
C SER A 42 -7.80 -6.02 -0.72
N LEU A 43 -8.53 -7.12 -0.81
CA LEU A 43 -8.49 -8.20 0.18
C LEU A 43 -7.11 -8.89 0.22
N SER A 44 -6.35 -8.86 -0.87
CA SER A 44 -4.96 -9.35 -0.92
C SER A 44 -3.95 -8.36 -0.35
N LEU A 45 -4.37 -7.14 -0.02
CA LEU A 45 -3.54 -6.07 0.52
C LEU A 45 -4.18 -5.56 1.83
N PRO A 46 -4.24 -6.38 2.88
CA PRO A 46 -4.93 -6.01 4.11
C PRO A 46 -4.32 -4.76 4.74
N LEU A 47 -5.12 -4.01 5.51
CA LEU A 47 -4.57 -2.97 6.36
C LEU A 47 -3.88 -3.64 7.54
N GLN A 48 -2.56 -3.77 7.50
CA GLN A 48 -1.80 -4.23 8.65
C GLN A 48 -1.93 -3.22 9.79
N LYS A 49 -2.67 -3.61 10.83
CA LYS A 49 -2.75 -2.92 12.12
C LYS A 49 -2.02 -3.70 13.23
N ASP A 50 -1.44 -4.85 12.90
CA ASP A 50 -0.75 -5.68 13.88
C ASP A 50 0.68 -5.17 14.12
N SER A 51 0.81 -4.53 15.27
CA SER A 51 2.02 -3.95 15.86
C SER A 51 3.11 -4.95 16.21
N SER A 52 3.02 -6.21 15.78
CA SER A 52 3.95 -7.29 16.13
C SER A 52 4.95 -7.66 15.04
N ASP A 53 4.75 -7.27 13.79
CA ASP A 53 5.73 -7.54 12.71
C ASP A 53 6.16 -6.23 12.04
N ASN A 54 7.32 -5.73 12.48
CA ASN A 54 7.95 -4.49 11.99
C ASN A 54 8.61 -4.68 10.61
N ARG A 55 8.24 -5.72 9.85
CA ARG A 55 8.87 -6.04 8.57
C ARG A 55 7.90 -5.78 7.42
N ASP A 56 8.15 -4.63 6.82
CA ASP A 56 7.75 -4.27 5.46
C ASP A 56 6.25 -4.05 5.25
N ARG A 57 5.82 -2.79 5.41
CA ARG A 57 4.52 -2.23 4.92
C ARG A 57 4.42 -2.23 3.38
N CYS A 58 5.18 -3.11 2.72
CA CYS A 58 5.44 -3.14 1.29
C CYS A 58 4.93 -4.47 0.74
N TYR A 59 3.78 -4.43 0.10
CA TYR A 59 3.12 -5.62 -0.43
C TYR A 59 3.62 -5.88 -1.85
N ARG A 60 4.16 -7.07 -2.09
CA ARG A 60 4.44 -7.52 -3.46
C ARG A 60 3.13 -7.99 -4.09
N ILE A 61 2.73 -7.36 -5.19
CA ILE A 61 1.61 -7.84 -5.98
C ILE A 61 2.10 -9.02 -6.81
N LEU A 62 1.64 -10.22 -6.44
CA LEU A 62 1.85 -11.43 -7.21
C LEU A 62 0.82 -11.45 -8.34
N ASN A 63 1.31 -11.68 -9.56
CA ASN A 63 0.50 -11.74 -10.78
C ASN A 63 0.11 -13.19 -11.08
#